data_AF-A0A8B9F8W8-F1
#
_entry.id   AF-A0A8B9F8W8-F1
#
_cell.length_a   1.000
_cell.length_b   1.000
_cell.length_c   1.000
_cell.angle_alpha   90.00
_cell.angle_beta   90.00
_cell.angle_gamma   90.00
#
_symmetry.space_group_name_H-M   'P 1'
#
loop_
_entity.id
_entity.type
_entity.pdbx_description
1 polymer ?
#
loop_
_entity_poly.entity_id
_entity_poly.type
_entity_poly.pdbx_seq_one_letter_code
_entity_poly.pdbx_strand_id
1 'polypeptide(L)'
;ALQLQKREHFLTKREAVLFRHEAALAKIRGVEEEVHTKFGIIKEQHKAEVKQLTEVLREITKENRRLKSSFETLKEVNDSLRKQLSDITELNKKLEGQARKVQARLENLQVRKITNLKAEICDVVYVLQLPTNSQVYELLTFLMDWISDQHLSKIKIHEERKDSHKPLAIETSKKICTQERCMKLLPIATEQLQWMPFVNSKLHMPVIKFIYWSVRQLDTGVQHTTMTSTMRRLGEDIFKGIVIKGNPHNSSEQSTESKSKSAAFFKSSCMPLRFLSTLIVLKTVTQVDYLAQAFDSLRTDLKTDEGKALFLEYQCVPIILSHLKVSSRGLLSSALDGLLQMTTESDSVQPFLEACSNESFFRTCSLLLRSSKLDTQILEKLCVILQKLSRIKSNKKMFEMFTLHQMIQELHRTTSPDHVFLCINLNSILLNLGLSRSNSLTSSLSTSH
;
A
#
# COMPACT_ATOMS: atom_id res chain seq x y z
N ALA A 1 -36.60 96.73 48.43
CA ALA A 1 -35.45 95.84 48.68
C ALA A 1 -35.80 94.35 48.50
N LEU A 2 -36.74 93.78 49.27
CA LEU A 2 -37.00 92.33 49.29
C LEU A 2 -37.48 91.70 47.96
N GLN A 3 -38.28 92.40 47.16
CA GLN A 3 -38.74 91.92 45.85
C GLN A 3 -37.62 91.85 44.81
N LEU A 4 -36.67 92.79 44.85
CA LEU A 4 -35.51 92.81 43.94
C LEU A 4 -34.59 91.62 44.23
N GLN A 5 -34.32 91.34 45.50
CA GLN A 5 -33.49 90.21 45.91
C GLN A 5 -34.09 88.85 45.50
N LYS A 6 -35.42 88.69 45.57
CA LYS A 6 -36.11 87.48 45.08
C LYS A 6 -35.99 87.33 43.56
N ARG A 7 -36.08 88.44 42.82
CA ARG A 7 -35.96 88.46 41.36
C ARG A 7 -34.53 88.15 40.91
N GLU A 8 -33.53 88.71 41.58
CA GLU A 8 -32.12 88.44 41.35
C GLU A 8 -31.79 86.96 41.61
N HIS A 9 -32.21 86.41 42.74
CA HIS A 9 -32.02 85.00 43.04
C HIS A 9 -32.69 84.05 42.03
N PHE A 10 -33.86 84.43 41.50
CA PHE A 10 -34.53 83.68 40.44
C PHE A 10 -33.75 83.75 39.11
N LEU A 11 -33.20 84.91 38.76
CA LEU A 11 -32.38 85.09 37.57
C LEU A 11 -31.10 84.27 37.65
N THR A 12 -30.37 84.30 38.77
CA THR A 12 -29.15 83.49 38.96
C THR A 12 -29.44 81.99 38.81
N LYS A 13 -30.56 81.52 39.37
CA LYS A 13 -30.99 80.12 39.22
C LYS A 13 -31.29 79.77 37.76
N ARG A 14 -31.94 80.67 37.03
CA ARG A 14 -32.26 80.48 35.61
C ARG A 14 -31.00 80.49 34.74
N GLU A 15 -30.05 81.38 34.99
CA GLU A 15 -28.75 81.43 34.31
C GLU A 15 -27.94 80.15 34.55
N ALA A 16 -27.88 79.67 35.80
CA ALA A 16 -27.19 78.43 36.13
C ALA A 16 -27.80 77.20 35.45
N VAL A 17 -29.10 77.23 35.13
CA VAL A 17 -29.77 76.18 34.34
C VAL A 17 -29.47 76.35 32.85
N LEU A 18 -29.45 77.58 32.33
CA LEU A 18 -29.08 77.85 30.94
C LEU A 18 -27.65 77.41 30.64
N PHE A 19 -26.67 77.72 31.48
CA PHE A 19 -25.28 77.25 31.30
C PHE A 19 -25.18 75.71 31.32
N ARG A 20 -25.99 75.04 32.15
CA ARG A 20 -26.06 73.57 32.15
C ARG A 20 -26.64 73.02 30.85
N HIS A 21 -27.68 73.65 30.30
CA HIS A 21 -28.23 73.26 29.01
C HIS A 21 -27.26 73.54 27.86
N GLU A 22 -26.58 74.68 27.87
CA GLU A 22 -25.56 75.01 26.86
C GLU A 22 -24.41 74.01 26.86
N ALA A 23 -23.90 73.63 28.04
CA ALA A 23 -22.88 72.59 28.16
C ALA A 23 -23.38 71.20 27.69
N ALA A 24 -24.66 70.88 27.94
CA ALA A 24 -25.25 69.64 27.44
C ALA A 24 -25.39 69.64 25.91
N LEU A 25 -25.81 70.75 25.31
CA LEU A 25 -25.90 70.91 23.86
C LEU A 25 -24.53 70.83 23.18
N ALA A 26 -23.49 71.41 23.79
CA ALA A 26 -22.12 71.28 23.29
C ALA A 26 -21.65 69.82 23.27
N LYS A 27 -21.95 69.04 24.31
CA LYS A 27 -21.64 67.60 24.35
C LYS A 27 -22.41 66.80 23.30
N ILE A 28 -23.71 67.08 23.12
CA ILE A 28 -24.54 66.42 22.10
C ILE A 28 -23.96 66.69 20.70
N ARG A 29 -23.58 67.94 20.41
CA ARG A 29 -22.94 68.31 19.14
C ARG A 29 -21.64 67.54 18.90
N GLY A 30 -20.78 67.42 19.91
CA GLY A 30 -19.55 66.65 19.80
C GLY A 30 -19.79 65.15 19.51
N VAL A 31 -20.79 64.55 20.16
CA VAL A 31 -21.18 63.15 19.87
C VAL A 31 -21.77 63.02 18.46
N GLU A 32 -22.57 63.98 18.02
CA GLU A 32 -23.13 64.01 16.68
C GLU A 32 -22.03 64.05 15.60
N GLU A 33 -21.00 64.89 15.79
CA GLU A 33 -19.84 64.96 14.88
C GLU A 33 -19.02 63.66 14.85
N GLU A 34 -18.82 63.02 16.02
CA GLU A 34 -18.14 61.72 16.10
C GLU A 34 -18.93 60.62 15.37
N VAL A 35 -20.25 60.59 15.54
CA VAL A 35 -21.15 59.64 14.86
C VAL A 35 -21.09 59.85 13.34
N HIS A 36 -21.16 61.09 12.87
CA HIS A 36 -21.04 61.39 11.43
C HIS A 36 -19.70 60.95 10.86
N THR A 37 -18.61 61.16 11.59
CA THR A 37 -17.27 60.74 11.18
C THR A 37 -17.16 59.22 11.11
N LYS A 38 -17.61 58.51 12.15
CA LYS A 38 -17.64 57.03 12.16
C LYS A 38 -18.50 56.46 11.05
N PHE A 39 -19.68 57.05 10.81
CA PHE A 39 -20.56 56.63 9.72
C PHE A 39 -19.91 56.84 8.34
N GLY A 40 -19.18 57.95 8.15
CA GLY A 40 -18.41 58.21 6.93
C GLY A 40 -17.34 57.15 6.67
N ILE A 41 -16.57 56.77 7.69
CA ILE A 41 -15.54 55.72 7.58
C ILE A 41 -16.16 54.36 7.24
N ILE A 42 -17.21 53.96 7.96
CA ILE A 42 -17.91 52.68 7.72
C ILE A 42 -18.47 52.65 6.29
N LYS A 43 -19.06 53.75 5.81
CA LYS A 43 -19.62 53.84 4.47
C LYS A 43 -18.55 53.68 3.38
N GLU A 44 -17.38 54.30 3.54
CA GLU A 44 -16.31 54.19 2.54
C GLU A 44 -15.66 52.80 2.59
N GLN A 45 -15.47 52.21 3.78
CA GLN A 45 -14.98 50.85 3.92
C GLN A 45 -15.92 49.84 3.27
N HIS A 46 -17.22 49.94 3.53
CA HIS A 46 -18.23 49.08 2.90
C HIS A 46 -18.21 49.22 1.37
N LYS A 47 -18.09 50.45 0.87
CA LYS A 47 -17.98 50.71 -0.57
C LYS A 47 -16.72 50.09 -1.19
N ALA A 48 -15.59 50.12 -0.48
CA ALA A 48 -14.36 49.47 -0.92
C ALA A 48 -14.48 47.94 -0.94
N GLU A 49 -15.08 47.35 0.10
CA GLU A 49 -15.31 45.90 0.19
C GLU A 49 -16.25 45.41 -0.91
N VAL A 50 -17.35 46.12 -1.17
CA VAL A 50 -18.28 45.79 -2.27
C VAL A 50 -17.56 45.84 -3.62
N LYS A 51 -16.70 46.83 -3.86
CA LYS A 51 -15.91 46.90 -5.10
C LYS A 51 -14.96 45.71 -5.22
N GLN A 52 -14.25 45.36 -4.15
CA GLN A 52 -13.32 44.23 -4.15
C GLN A 52 -14.04 42.90 -4.39
N LEU A 53 -15.14 42.64 -3.69
CA LEU A 53 -15.94 41.43 -3.87
C LEU A 53 -16.51 41.34 -5.29
N THR A 54 -16.96 42.45 -5.86
CA THR A 54 -17.46 42.50 -7.24
C THR A 54 -16.36 42.14 -8.25
N GLU A 55 -15.14 42.63 -8.03
CA GLU A 55 -14.01 42.34 -8.91
C GLU A 55 -13.55 40.88 -8.81
N VAL A 56 -13.49 40.33 -7.60
CA VAL A 56 -13.19 38.90 -7.39
C VAL A 56 -14.25 38.03 -8.07
N LEU A 57 -15.52 38.37 -7.93
CA LEU A 57 -16.62 37.63 -8.57
C LEU A 57 -16.54 37.71 -10.11
N ARG A 58 -16.11 38.86 -10.65
CA ARG A 58 -15.88 39.05 -12.09
C ARG A 58 -14.77 38.13 -12.61
N GLU A 59 -13.64 38.03 -11.91
CA GLU A 59 -12.52 37.16 -12.29
C GLU A 59 -12.87 35.68 -12.15
N ILE A 60 -13.55 35.27 -11.07
CA ILE A 60 -14.04 33.89 -10.91
C ILE A 60 -15.01 33.52 -12.05
N THR A 61 -15.88 34.44 -12.47
CA THR A 61 -16.81 34.22 -13.57
C THR A 61 -16.08 34.05 -14.91
N LYS A 62 -15.04 34.84 -15.16
CA LYS A 62 -14.20 34.74 -16.35
C LYS A 62 -13.45 33.40 -16.38
N GLU A 63 -12.90 32.98 -15.25
CA GLU A 63 -12.19 31.71 -15.13
C GLU A 63 -13.13 30.51 -15.31
N ASN A 64 -14.34 30.55 -14.76
CA ASN A 64 -15.36 29.53 -15.00
C ASN A 64 -15.73 29.40 -16.49
N ARG A 65 -15.85 30.51 -17.22
CA ARG A 65 -16.08 30.48 -18.68
C ARG A 65 -14.90 29.84 -19.42
N ARG A 66 -13.67 30.15 -19.02
CA ARG A 66 -12.45 29.54 -19.58
C ARG A 66 -12.41 28.04 -19.33
N LEU A 67 -12.67 27.61 -18.11
CA LEU A 67 -12.70 26.19 -17.73
C LEU A 67 -13.79 25.44 -18.48
N LYS A 68 -14.98 26.02 -18.63
CA LYS A 68 -16.05 25.43 -19.44
C LYS A 68 -15.63 25.22 -20.89
N SER A 69 -14.98 26.21 -21.51
CA SER A 69 -14.45 26.07 -22.87
C SER A 69 -13.37 24.98 -22.97
N SER A 70 -12.49 24.87 -21.97
CA SER A 70 -11.47 23.82 -21.90
C SER A 70 -12.07 22.43 -21.73
N PHE A 71 -13.19 22.33 -21.01
CA PHE A 71 -13.91 21.07 -20.85
C PHE A 71 -14.54 20.60 -22.17
N GLU A 72 -15.14 21.51 -22.94
CA GLU A 72 -15.70 21.16 -24.25
C GLU A 72 -14.61 20.69 -25.23
N THR A 73 -13.45 21.34 -25.28
CA THR A 73 -12.34 20.86 -26.14
C THR A 73 -11.82 19.49 -25.70
N LEU A 74 -11.71 19.24 -24.39
CA LEU A 74 -11.30 17.93 -23.88
C LEU A 74 -12.33 16.84 -24.23
N LYS A 75 -13.62 17.18 -24.21
CA LYS A 75 -14.70 16.29 -24.61
C LYS A 75 -14.60 15.94 -26.09
N GLU A 76 -14.40 16.92 -26.97
CA GLU A 76 -14.19 16.69 -28.41
C GLU A 76 -12.97 15.76 -28.68
N VAL A 77 -11.86 16.00 -27.99
CA VAL A 77 -10.67 15.13 -28.07
C VAL A 77 -10.99 13.73 -27.57
N ASN A 78 -11.74 13.59 -26.48
CA ASN A 78 -12.14 12.28 -25.93
C ASN A 78 -13.02 11.51 -26.92
N ASP A 79 -14.00 12.17 -27.52
CA ASP A 79 -14.90 11.58 -28.52
C ASP A 79 -14.12 11.13 -29.77
N SER A 80 -13.14 11.93 -30.21
CA SER A 80 -12.21 11.57 -31.28
C SER A 80 -11.37 10.33 -30.92
N LEU A 81 -10.82 10.26 -29.71
CA LEU A 81 -10.04 9.11 -29.26
C LEU A 81 -10.90 7.85 -29.15
N ARG A 82 -12.15 7.96 -28.70
CA ARG A 82 -13.10 6.83 -28.68
C ARG A 82 -13.36 6.30 -30.07
N LYS A 83 -13.53 7.19 -31.05
CA LYS A 83 -13.69 6.80 -32.46
C LYS A 83 -12.45 6.10 -32.99
N GLN A 84 -11.25 6.66 -32.78
CA GLN A 84 -10.00 6.03 -33.19
C GLN A 84 -9.80 4.65 -32.53
N LEU A 85 -10.14 4.51 -31.25
CA LEU A 85 -10.07 3.23 -30.54
C LEU A 85 -11.03 2.19 -31.13
N SER A 86 -12.25 2.61 -31.49
CA SER A 86 -13.21 1.77 -32.20
C SER A 86 -12.67 1.30 -33.55
N ASP A 87 -12.12 2.22 -34.35
CA ASP A 87 -11.57 1.92 -35.67
C ASP A 87 -10.38 0.94 -35.58
N ILE A 88 -9.47 1.14 -34.61
CA ILE A 88 -8.34 0.24 -34.35
C ILE A 88 -8.86 -1.14 -33.89
N THR A 89 -9.89 -1.18 -33.04
CA THR A 89 -10.48 -2.44 -32.56
C THR A 89 -11.11 -3.23 -33.71
N GLU A 90 -11.79 -2.56 -34.64
CA GLU A 90 -12.34 -3.20 -35.84
C GLU A 90 -11.23 -3.72 -36.76
N LEU A 91 -10.16 -2.93 -36.97
CA LEU A 91 -9.01 -3.36 -37.76
C LEU A 91 -8.33 -4.59 -37.13
N ASN A 92 -8.18 -4.60 -35.80
CA ASN A 92 -7.59 -5.72 -35.08
C ASN A 92 -8.46 -6.98 -35.22
N LYS A 93 -9.79 -6.85 -35.14
CA LYS A 93 -10.73 -7.96 -35.41
C LYS A 93 -10.58 -8.51 -36.83
N LYS A 94 -10.34 -7.65 -37.84
CA LYS A 94 -10.07 -8.07 -39.23
C LYS A 94 -8.74 -8.82 -39.34
N LEU A 95 -7.68 -8.30 -38.72
CA LEU A 95 -6.37 -8.94 -38.69
C LEU A 95 -6.39 -10.29 -37.95
N GLU A 96 -7.08 -10.38 -36.82
CA GLU A 96 -7.31 -11.65 -36.13
C GLU A 96 -8.07 -12.65 -37.00
N GLY A 97 -9.06 -12.19 -37.77
CA GLY A 97 -9.76 -13.03 -38.74
C GLY A 97 -8.85 -13.54 -39.85
N GLN A 98 -7.94 -12.70 -40.36
CA GLN A 98 -6.92 -13.10 -41.34
C GLN A 98 -5.90 -14.06 -40.73
N ALA A 99 -5.41 -13.78 -39.53
CA ALA A 99 -4.49 -14.64 -38.79
C ALA A 99 -5.12 -16.03 -38.56
N ARG A 100 -6.39 -16.10 -38.17
CA ARG A 100 -7.14 -17.36 -38.07
C ARG A 100 -7.22 -18.12 -39.38
N LYS A 101 -7.45 -17.43 -40.51
CA LYS A 101 -7.46 -18.08 -41.85
C LYS A 101 -6.08 -18.61 -42.24
N VAL A 102 -5.01 -17.86 -41.97
CA VAL A 102 -3.63 -18.31 -42.22
C VAL A 102 -3.28 -19.48 -41.31
N GLN A 103 -3.65 -19.41 -40.04
CA GLN A 103 -3.48 -20.47 -39.06
C GLN A 103 -4.22 -21.75 -39.50
N ALA A 104 -5.48 -21.66 -39.94
CA ALA A 104 -6.23 -22.80 -40.46
C ALA A 104 -5.60 -23.40 -41.73
N ARG A 105 -5.00 -22.57 -42.60
CA ARG A 105 -4.24 -23.05 -43.76
C ARG A 105 -2.95 -23.76 -43.35
N LEU A 106 -2.23 -23.20 -42.38
CA LEU A 106 -1.03 -23.80 -41.82
C LEU A 106 -1.35 -25.14 -41.14
N GLU A 107 -2.43 -25.20 -40.36
CA GLU A 107 -2.93 -26.41 -39.72
C GLU A 107 -3.35 -27.45 -40.75
N ASN A 108 -4.05 -27.09 -41.83
CA ASN A 108 -4.37 -28.05 -42.90
C ASN A 108 -3.12 -28.59 -43.60
N LEU A 109 -2.11 -27.74 -43.82
CA LEU A 109 -0.81 -28.16 -44.37
C LEU A 109 -0.03 -29.04 -43.38
N GLN A 110 -0.08 -28.72 -42.08
CA GLN A 110 0.53 -29.51 -41.01
C GLN A 110 -0.19 -30.84 -40.85
N VAL A 111 -1.52 -30.90 -40.87
CA VAL A 111 -2.31 -32.13 -40.83
C VAL A 111 -1.97 -33.00 -42.03
N ARG A 112 -1.85 -32.46 -43.25
CA ARG A 112 -1.37 -33.22 -44.42
C ARG A 112 0.05 -33.78 -44.24
N LYS A 113 0.98 -32.99 -43.69
CA LYS A 113 2.34 -33.46 -43.36
C LYS A 113 2.31 -34.52 -42.26
N ILE A 114 1.49 -34.34 -41.24
CA ILE A 114 1.32 -35.24 -40.11
C ILE A 114 0.58 -36.51 -40.54
N THR A 115 -0.35 -36.49 -41.50
CA THR A 115 -0.96 -37.71 -42.04
C THR A 115 0.03 -38.49 -42.88
N ASN A 116 0.89 -37.81 -43.66
CA ASN A 116 1.99 -38.46 -44.37
C ASN A 116 3.05 -39.02 -43.40
N LEU A 117 3.40 -38.28 -42.33
CA LEU A 117 4.29 -38.78 -41.26
C LEU A 117 3.60 -39.84 -40.37
N LYS A 118 2.30 -39.79 -40.14
CA LYS A 118 1.53 -40.77 -39.35
C LYS A 118 1.40 -42.08 -40.10
N ALA A 119 1.41 -42.09 -41.43
CA ALA A 119 1.54 -43.33 -42.19
C ALA A 119 2.91 -44.01 -41.92
N GLU A 120 3.97 -43.24 -41.68
CA GLU A 120 5.29 -43.76 -41.27
C GLU A 120 5.43 -44.00 -39.74
N ILE A 121 4.63 -43.32 -38.90
CA ILE A 121 4.73 -43.34 -37.42
C ILE A 121 3.64 -44.20 -36.75
N CYS A 122 2.61 -44.65 -37.48
CA CYS A 122 1.58 -45.55 -36.92
C CYS A 122 2.15 -46.91 -36.47
N ASP A 123 3.28 -47.34 -37.01
CA ASP A 123 4.03 -48.51 -36.50
C ASP A 123 4.81 -48.23 -35.19
N VAL A 124 5.02 -46.95 -34.83
CA VAL A 124 5.87 -46.56 -33.68
C VAL A 124 5.06 -46.10 -32.46
N VAL A 125 3.86 -45.56 -32.64
CA VAL A 125 3.12 -44.88 -31.55
C VAL A 125 2.28 -45.81 -30.65
N TYR A 126 2.06 -47.07 -31.02
CA TYR A 126 1.47 -48.04 -30.08
C TYR A 126 2.42 -48.42 -28.92
N VAL A 127 3.69 -47.95 -28.94
CA VAL A 127 4.74 -48.32 -27.99
C VAL A 127 4.97 -47.29 -26.86
N LEU A 128 4.29 -46.13 -26.85
CA LEU A 128 4.54 -45.08 -25.83
C LEU A 128 3.27 -44.63 -25.10
N GLN A 129 2.53 -45.56 -24.50
CA GLN A 129 1.91 -45.28 -23.20
C GLN A 129 2.99 -45.43 -22.13
N LEU A 130 3.75 -44.36 -21.90
CA LEU A 130 4.77 -44.34 -20.86
C LEU A 130 4.08 -44.46 -19.49
N PRO A 131 4.50 -45.36 -18.59
CA PRO A 131 3.97 -45.42 -17.24
C PRO A 131 4.36 -44.11 -16.52
N THR A 132 3.38 -43.39 -15.97
CA THR A 132 3.65 -42.32 -14.99
C THR A 132 4.35 -42.96 -13.80
N ASN A 133 5.67 -42.86 -13.74
CA ASN A 133 6.47 -43.38 -12.65
C ASN A 133 6.25 -42.52 -11.40
N SER A 134 5.19 -42.84 -10.63
CA SER A 134 4.76 -42.12 -9.43
C SER A 134 5.91 -41.91 -8.44
N GLN A 135 6.86 -42.84 -8.39
CA GLN A 135 8.02 -42.79 -7.50
C GLN A 135 8.98 -41.64 -7.84
N VAL A 136 9.09 -41.24 -9.11
CA VAL A 136 9.95 -40.11 -9.53
C VAL A 136 9.39 -38.79 -9.00
N TYR A 137 8.07 -38.62 -9.06
CA TYR A 137 7.40 -37.43 -8.54
C TYR A 137 7.41 -37.36 -7.02
N GLU A 138 7.31 -38.51 -6.36
CA GLU A 138 7.47 -38.62 -4.91
C GLU A 138 8.91 -38.27 -4.49
N LEU A 139 9.92 -38.84 -5.15
CA LEU A 139 11.32 -38.46 -4.93
C LEU A 139 11.55 -36.96 -5.16
N LEU A 140 11.00 -36.40 -6.24
CA LEU A 140 11.12 -34.98 -6.53
C LEU A 140 10.47 -34.11 -5.44
N THR A 141 9.32 -34.54 -4.91
CA THR A 141 8.66 -33.89 -3.77
C THR A 141 9.58 -33.84 -2.56
N PHE A 142 10.11 -34.99 -2.15
CA PHE A 142 11.04 -35.07 -1.02
C PHE A 142 12.28 -34.20 -1.22
N LEU A 143 12.85 -34.16 -2.43
CA LEU A 143 13.98 -33.30 -2.75
C LEU A 143 13.63 -31.82 -2.68
N MET A 144 12.49 -31.40 -3.23
CA MET A 144 12.05 -30.01 -3.19
C MET A 144 11.77 -29.53 -1.76
N ASP A 145 11.12 -30.35 -0.94
CA ASP A 145 10.87 -30.04 0.47
C ASP A 145 12.18 -29.99 1.26
N TRP A 146 13.07 -30.97 1.08
CA TRP A 146 14.37 -30.97 1.75
C TRP A 146 15.21 -29.75 1.39
N ILE A 147 15.28 -29.38 0.09
CA ILE A 147 16.02 -28.19 -0.34
C ILE A 147 15.37 -26.92 0.21
N SER A 148 14.05 -26.83 0.18
CA SER A 148 13.31 -25.69 0.75
C SER A 148 13.61 -25.52 2.23
N ASP A 149 13.50 -26.59 3.01
CA ASP A 149 13.55 -26.53 4.47
C ASP A 149 14.98 -26.46 5.03
N GLN A 150 15.94 -27.09 4.35
CA GLN A 150 17.31 -27.18 4.87
C GLN A 150 18.28 -26.19 4.26
N HIS A 151 18.03 -25.74 3.02
CA HIS A 151 18.95 -24.89 2.27
C HIS A 151 18.40 -23.51 1.97
N LEU A 152 17.13 -23.39 1.57
CA LEU A 152 16.57 -22.11 1.13
C LEU A 152 15.86 -21.31 2.23
N SER A 153 15.25 -21.95 3.23
CA SER A 153 14.52 -21.28 4.33
C SER A 153 15.46 -20.56 5.32
N LYS A 154 16.71 -21.02 5.41
CA LYS A 154 17.75 -20.51 6.33
C LYS A 154 18.37 -19.20 5.82
N ILE A 155 17.52 -18.25 5.43
CA ILE A 155 17.92 -16.89 5.08
C ILE A 155 18.39 -16.21 6.36
N LYS A 156 19.71 -16.19 6.58
CA LYS A 156 20.28 -15.32 7.61
C LYS A 156 20.25 -13.88 7.09
N ILE A 157 19.39 -13.07 7.68
CA ILE A 157 19.47 -11.61 7.56
C ILE A 157 20.70 -11.19 8.36
N HIS A 158 21.84 -11.13 7.68
CA HIS A 158 23.09 -10.65 8.26
C HIS A 158 23.03 -9.11 8.24
N GLU A 159 22.40 -8.52 9.25
CA GLU A 159 22.62 -7.11 9.59
C GLU A 159 23.90 -7.05 10.45
N GLU A 160 24.82 -6.16 10.08
CA GLU A 160 26.19 -6.08 10.57
C GLU A 160 26.27 -5.89 12.10
N ARG A 161 26.28 -6.99 12.85
CA ARG A 161 26.84 -6.97 14.20
C ARG A 161 28.35 -6.86 14.04
N LYS A 162 28.87 -5.64 14.14
CA LYS A 162 30.28 -5.36 14.48
C LYS A 162 30.59 -6.02 15.82
N ASP A 163 30.89 -7.31 15.82
CA ASP A 163 31.85 -7.89 16.75
C ASP A 163 32.23 -9.31 16.37
N SER A 164 33.52 -9.60 16.50
CA SER A 164 34.20 -10.90 16.35
C SER A 164 34.60 -11.31 14.93
N HIS A 165 35.90 -11.18 14.68
CA HIS A 165 36.61 -11.56 13.46
C HIS A 165 36.45 -13.06 13.10
N LYS A 166 36.19 -13.33 11.80
CA LYS A 166 36.47 -14.59 11.03
C LYS A 166 35.38 -15.67 10.76
N PRO A 167 34.09 -15.34 10.50
CA PRO A 167 33.26 -16.22 9.64
C PRO A 167 32.64 -15.55 8.39
N LEU A 168 32.81 -14.23 8.19
CA LEU A 168 32.04 -13.44 7.22
C LEU A 168 32.27 -13.85 5.73
N ALA A 169 33.48 -14.28 5.38
CA ALA A 169 33.84 -14.58 3.98
C ALA A 169 33.22 -15.90 3.45
N ILE A 170 33.12 -16.93 4.31
CA ILE A 170 32.57 -18.25 3.93
C ILE A 170 31.04 -18.18 3.83
N GLU A 171 30.40 -17.36 4.65
CA GLU A 171 28.95 -17.19 4.64
C GLU A 171 28.48 -16.37 3.42
N THR A 172 29.24 -15.34 3.05
CA THR A 172 28.99 -14.53 1.86
C THR A 172 29.15 -15.35 0.57
N SER A 173 30.17 -16.22 0.50
CA SER A 173 30.39 -17.07 -0.69
C SER A 173 29.31 -18.14 -0.87
N LYS A 174 28.82 -18.74 0.24
CA LYS A 174 27.67 -19.66 0.21
C LYS A 174 26.39 -18.97 -0.27
N LYS A 175 26.13 -17.74 0.19
CA LYS A 175 24.96 -16.95 -0.24
C LYS A 175 24.98 -16.67 -1.75
N ILE A 176 26.13 -16.24 -2.29
CA ILE A 176 26.31 -15.97 -3.73
C ILE A 176 26.08 -17.24 -4.56
N CYS A 177 26.62 -18.38 -4.13
CA CYS A 177 26.43 -19.67 -4.80
C CYS A 177 24.95 -20.12 -4.82
N THR A 178 24.24 -19.98 -3.70
CA THR A 178 22.80 -20.27 -3.64
C THR A 178 22.01 -19.36 -4.56
N GLN A 179 22.33 -18.07 -4.60
CA GLN A 179 21.68 -17.08 -5.45
C GLN A 179 21.84 -17.43 -6.94
N GLU A 180 23.04 -17.79 -7.38
CA GLU A 180 23.33 -18.19 -8.76
C GLU A 180 22.53 -19.44 -9.16
N ARG A 181 22.43 -20.43 -8.27
CA ARG A 181 21.61 -21.63 -8.50
C ARG A 181 20.14 -21.27 -8.63
N CYS A 182 19.60 -20.41 -7.76
CA CYS A 182 18.21 -19.96 -7.85
C CYS A 182 17.92 -19.24 -9.18
N MET A 183 18.86 -18.41 -9.67
CA MET A 183 18.70 -17.73 -10.97
C MET A 183 18.62 -18.72 -12.14
N LYS A 184 19.37 -19.82 -12.11
CA LYS A 184 19.29 -20.88 -13.13
C LYS A 184 18.03 -21.73 -13.01
N LEU A 185 17.55 -21.95 -11.78
CA LEU A 185 16.41 -22.82 -11.49
C LEU A 185 15.05 -22.17 -11.77
N LEU A 186 14.89 -20.88 -11.50
CA LEU A 186 13.59 -20.20 -11.65
C LEU A 186 13.03 -20.20 -13.09
N PRO A 187 13.82 -19.99 -14.16
CA PRO A 187 13.34 -20.16 -15.53
C PRO A 187 12.78 -21.56 -15.79
N ILE A 188 13.52 -22.59 -15.34
CA ILE A 188 13.11 -23.99 -15.48
C ILE A 188 11.82 -24.24 -14.69
N ALA A 189 11.74 -23.78 -13.45
CA ALA A 189 10.54 -23.90 -12.63
C ALA A 189 9.33 -23.21 -13.27
N THR A 190 9.54 -22.08 -13.95
CA THR A 190 8.48 -21.37 -14.68
C THR A 190 7.95 -22.20 -15.86
N GLU A 191 8.83 -22.88 -16.59
CA GLU A 191 8.43 -23.81 -17.67
C GLU A 191 7.71 -25.04 -17.10
N GLN A 192 8.18 -25.59 -15.98
CA GLN A 192 7.52 -26.72 -15.31
C GLN A 192 6.13 -26.35 -14.77
N LEU A 193 5.91 -25.09 -14.39
CA LEU A 193 4.61 -24.62 -13.92
C LEU A 193 3.51 -24.81 -14.98
N GLN A 194 3.85 -24.70 -16.27
CA GLN A 194 2.92 -24.90 -17.39
C GLN A 194 2.37 -26.33 -17.47
N TRP A 195 3.08 -27.31 -16.92
CA TRP A 195 2.68 -28.72 -16.90
C TRP A 195 1.87 -29.12 -15.67
N MET A 196 1.73 -28.22 -14.69
CA MET A 196 1.01 -28.49 -13.44
C MET A 196 -0.45 -28.95 -13.60
N PRO A 197 -1.21 -28.55 -14.64
CA PRO A 197 -2.55 -29.11 -14.88
C PRO A 197 -2.57 -30.61 -15.22
N PHE A 198 -1.43 -31.19 -15.60
CA PHE A 198 -1.31 -32.60 -16.01
C PHE A 198 -0.72 -33.51 -14.95
N VAL A 199 -0.11 -32.94 -13.91
CA VAL A 199 0.52 -33.70 -12.82
C VAL A 199 -0.38 -33.74 -11.60
N ASN A 200 -0.08 -34.65 -10.67
CA ASN A 200 -0.84 -34.81 -9.43
C ASN A 200 -0.85 -33.49 -8.62
N SER A 201 -2.01 -33.08 -8.13
CA SER A 201 -2.18 -31.86 -7.31
C SER A 201 -1.35 -31.87 -6.02
N LYS A 202 -0.97 -33.04 -5.51
CA LYS A 202 -0.04 -33.18 -4.38
C LYS A 202 1.32 -32.52 -4.64
N LEU A 203 1.74 -32.40 -5.90
CA LEU A 203 3.00 -31.77 -6.28
C LEU A 203 2.95 -30.24 -6.29
N HIS A 204 1.75 -29.64 -6.29
CA HIS A 204 1.61 -28.20 -6.41
C HIS A 204 2.22 -27.48 -5.21
N MET A 205 2.05 -28.02 -3.99
CA MET A 205 2.58 -27.40 -2.77
C MET A 205 4.12 -27.43 -2.70
N PRO A 206 4.81 -28.57 -2.86
CA PRO A 206 6.27 -28.60 -2.88
C PRO A 206 6.89 -27.70 -3.95
N VAL A 207 6.29 -27.66 -5.16
CA VAL A 207 6.75 -26.79 -6.25
C VAL A 207 6.59 -25.31 -5.89
N ILE A 208 5.43 -24.90 -5.40
CA ILE A 208 5.16 -23.50 -5.03
C ILE A 208 6.03 -23.08 -3.84
N LYS A 209 6.22 -23.95 -2.84
CA LYS A 209 7.12 -23.72 -1.70
C LYS A 209 8.57 -23.54 -2.16
N PHE A 210 9.04 -24.41 -3.05
CA PHE A 210 10.38 -24.32 -3.63
C PHE A 210 10.58 -23.03 -4.43
N ILE A 211 9.59 -22.65 -5.25
CA ILE A 211 9.62 -21.40 -6.01
C ILE A 211 9.67 -20.20 -5.05
N TYR A 212 8.82 -20.17 -4.03
CA TYR A 212 8.79 -19.09 -3.04
C TYR A 212 10.16 -18.86 -2.42
N TRP A 213 10.76 -19.91 -1.88
CA TRP A 213 12.05 -19.81 -1.23
C TRP A 213 13.17 -19.45 -2.23
N SER A 214 13.11 -19.95 -3.45
CA SER A 214 14.06 -19.58 -4.52
C SER A 214 13.97 -18.10 -4.89
N VAL A 215 12.75 -17.55 -5.00
CA VAL A 215 12.53 -16.12 -5.23
C VAL A 215 13.02 -15.29 -4.04
N ARG A 216 12.84 -15.78 -2.80
CA ARG A 216 13.31 -15.11 -1.58
C ARG A 216 14.82 -14.95 -1.48
N GLN A 217 15.59 -15.83 -2.12
CA GLN A 217 17.05 -15.72 -2.19
C GLN A 217 17.53 -14.58 -3.09
N LEU A 218 16.65 -14.00 -3.91
CA LEU A 218 16.96 -12.91 -4.82
C LEU A 218 16.64 -11.56 -4.13
N ASP A 219 17.66 -11.00 -3.47
CA ASP A 219 17.61 -9.64 -2.91
C ASP A 219 17.52 -8.58 -4.02
N THR A 220 17.01 -7.38 -3.70
CA THR A 220 16.88 -6.19 -4.57
C THR A 220 18.22 -5.55 -4.97
N GLY A 221 19.22 -6.37 -5.31
CA GLY A 221 20.49 -5.95 -5.90
C GLY A 221 20.51 -6.11 -7.41
N VAL A 222 21.69 -5.88 -8.01
CA VAL A 222 21.94 -5.94 -9.47
C VAL A 222 21.40 -7.23 -10.13
N GLN A 223 21.45 -8.37 -9.43
CA GLN A 223 20.98 -9.66 -9.94
C GLN A 223 19.45 -9.76 -10.14
N HIS A 224 18.66 -8.97 -9.41
CA HIS A 224 17.21 -8.91 -9.60
C HIS A 224 16.83 -8.27 -10.95
N THR A 225 17.66 -7.35 -11.45
CA THR A 225 17.37 -6.67 -12.73
C THR A 225 17.40 -7.65 -13.90
N THR A 226 18.39 -8.55 -13.95
CA THR A 226 18.53 -9.58 -14.99
C THR A 226 17.34 -10.54 -15.05
N MET A 227 16.69 -10.80 -13.91
CA MET A 227 15.60 -11.79 -13.80
C MET A 227 14.19 -11.20 -13.84
N THR A 228 14.05 -9.90 -14.10
CA THR A 228 12.77 -9.18 -13.97
C THR A 228 11.65 -9.76 -14.85
N SER A 229 11.95 -10.13 -16.09
CA SER A 229 10.95 -10.72 -17.02
C SER A 229 10.47 -12.08 -16.56
N THR A 230 11.38 -12.96 -16.13
CA THR A 230 11.05 -14.29 -15.61
C THR A 230 10.24 -14.20 -14.32
N MET A 231 10.65 -13.34 -13.37
CA MET A 231 9.90 -13.12 -12.13
C MET A 231 8.49 -12.63 -12.43
N ARG A 232 8.33 -11.63 -13.31
CA ARG A 232 7.02 -11.12 -13.69
C ARG A 232 6.15 -12.21 -14.32
N ARG A 233 6.70 -12.99 -15.28
CA ARG A 233 5.97 -14.10 -15.92
C ARG A 233 5.53 -15.14 -14.89
N LEU A 234 6.45 -15.57 -14.03
CA LEU A 234 6.18 -16.52 -12.96
C LEU A 234 5.05 -16.04 -12.03
N GLY A 235 5.11 -14.77 -11.59
CA GLY A 235 4.07 -14.17 -10.75
C GLY A 235 2.72 -14.09 -11.44
N GLU A 236 2.69 -13.71 -12.72
CA GLU A 236 1.47 -13.65 -13.53
C GLU A 236 0.83 -15.02 -13.74
N ASP A 237 1.65 -16.05 -14.01
CA ASP A 237 1.20 -17.43 -14.19
C ASP A 237 0.62 -18.02 -12.90
N ILE A 238 1.26 -17.76 -11.76
CA ILE A 238 0.75 -18.17 -10.43
C ILE A 238 -0.55 -17.45 -10.09
N PHE A 239 -0.65 -16.16 -10.39
CA PHE A 239 -1.83 -15.35 -10.11
C PHE A 239 -3.04 -15.76 -10.95
N LYS A 240 -2.86 -15.89 -12.27
CA LYS A 240 -3.93 -16.24 -13.21
C LYS A 240 -4.32 -17.72 -13.12
N GLY A 241 -3.38 -18.57 -12.72
CA GLY A 241 -3.48 -20.02 -12.87
C GLY A 241 -3.16 -20.45 -14.30
N ILE A 242 -2.77 -21.72 -14.45
CA ILE A 242 -2.47 -22.31 -15.77
C ILE A 242 -3.71 -23.01 -16.28
N VAL A 243 -4.32 -22.48 -17.34
CA VAL A 243 -5.49 -23.08 -18.00
C VAL A 243 -5.10 -23.58 -19.37
N ILE A 244 -5.45 -24.81 -19.67
CA ILE A 244 -5.30 -25.38 -21.01
C ILE A 244 -6.63 -25.26 -21.71
N LYS A 245 -6.70 -24.36 -22.70
CA LYS A 245 -7.86 -24.29 -23.60
C LYS A 245 -7.86 -25.57 -24.44
N GLY A 246 -8.84 -26.43 -24.21
CA GLY A 246 -9.18 -27.50 -25.16
C GLY A 246 -9.49 -26.87 -26.52
N ASN A 247 -9.10 -27.56 -27.59
CA ASN A 247 -9.35 -27.15 -28.97
C ASN A 247 -10.83 -26.71 -29.15
N PRO A 248 -11.13 -25.50 -29.67
CA PRO A 248 -12.52 -25.04 -29.83
C PRO A 248 -13.26 -25.69 -31.02
N HIS A 249 -12.68 -26.71 -31.66
CA HIS A 249 -13.35 -27.51 -32.68
C HIS A 249 -13.54 -28.95 -32.21
N ASN A 250 -14.57 -29.16 -31.40
CA ASN A 250 -15.30 -30.42 -31.27
C ASN A 250 -16.76 -30.07 -30.97
N SER A 251 -17.46 -29.55 -31.97
CA SER A 251 -18.92 -29.62 -32.02
C SER A 251 -19.28 -30.98 -32.59
N SER A 252 -19.40 -31.98 -31.73
CA SER A 252 -20.27 -33.12 -31.99
C SER A 252 -20.82 -33.58 -30.66
N GLU A 253 -22.13 -33.76 -30.66
CA GLU A 253 -22.95 -34.13 -29.54
C GLU A 253 -22.41 -35.38 -28.84
N GLN A 254 -22.59 -35.39 -27.51
CA GLN A 254 -22.53 -36.57 -26.64
C GLN A 254 -21.13 -37.04 -26.18
N SER A 255 -20.55 -36.33 -25.20
CA SER A 255 -19.81 -36.99 -24.10
C SER A 255 -19.71 -36.06 -22.88
N THR A 256 -20.06 -36.59 -21.71
CA THR A 256 -19.93 -35.98 -20.39
C THR A 256 -18.50 -35.53 -20.08
N GLU A 257 -18.35 -34.29 -19.59
CA GLU A 257 -17.15 -33.73 -18.92
C GLU A 257 -15.79 -33.82 -19.64
N SER A 258 -15.57 -33.00 -20.67
CA SER A 258 -14.19 -32.54 -20.97
C SER A 258 -13.90 -31.23 -20.22
N LYS A 259 -13.75 -31.30 -18.90
CA LYS A 259 -13.31 -30.15 -18.07
C LYS A 259 -11.95 -29.68 -18.58
N SER A 260 -11.84 -28.40 -18.94
CA SER A 260 -10.54 -27.75 -19.19
C SER A 260 -9.63 -28.01 -17.99
N LYS A 261 -8.52 -28.73 -18.18
CA LYS A 261 -7.56 -28.98 -17.09
C LYS A 261 -6.92 -27.65 -16.72
N SER A 262 -7.04 -27.27 -15.45
CA SER A 262 -6.55 -26.02 -14.91
C SER A 262 -5.84 -26.25 -13.59
N ALA A 263 -4.68 -25.63 -13.40
CA ALA A 263 -4.00 -25.56 -12.11
C ALA A 263 -4.21 -24.15 -11.53
N ALA A 264 -4.97 -24.08 -10.43
CA ALA A 264 -5.21 -22.83 -9.70
C ALA A 264 -4.33 -22.78 -8.45
N PHE A 265 -3.49 -21.75 -8.34
CA PHE A 265 -2.58 -21.57 -7.21
C PHE A 265 -3.06 -20.43 -6.31
N PHE A 266 -3.05 -19.20 -6.81
CA PHE A 266 -3.53 -18.02 -6.08
C PHE A 266 -5.01 -18.11 -5.69
N LYS A 267 -5.84 -18.75 -6.50
CA LYS A 267 -7.28 -18.96 -6.22
C LYS A 267 -7.59 -20.35 -5.65
N SER A 268 -6.57 -21.06 -5.13
CA SER A 268 -6.77 -22.39 -4.55
C SER A 268 -7.62 -22.32 -3.29
N SER A 269 -8.41 -23.37 -3.06
CA SER A 269 -9.10 -23.59 -1.78
C SER A 269 -8.16 -24.09 -0.68
N CYS A 270 -6.99 -24.63 -1.05
CA CYS A 270 -5.95 -25.01 -0.10
C CYS A 270 -5.24 -23.76 0.41
N MET A 271 -5.45 -23.44 1.69
CA MET A 271 -4.94 -22.21 2.31
C MET A 271 -3.41 -22.09 2.25
N PRO A 272 -2.59 -23.08 2.66
CA PRO A 272 -1.13 -22.98 2.56
C PRO A 272 -0.62 -22.71 1.13
N LEU A 273 -1.24 -23.36 0.13
CA LEU A 273 -0.91 -23.17 -1.28
C LEU A 273 -1.28 -21.76 -1.76
N ARG A 274 -2.49 -21.28 -1.43
CA ARG A 274 -2.93 -19.91 -1.72
C ARG A 274 -2.04 -18.87 -1.04
N PHE A 275 -1.66 -19.11 0.20
CA PHE A 275 -0.84 -18.21 1.01
C PHE A 275 0.53 -18.00 0.37
N LEU A 276 1.26 -19.08 0.08
CA LEU A 276 2.55 -19.01 -0.61
C LEU A 276 2.44 -18.37 -2.00
N SER A 277 1.40 -18.73 -2.75
CA SER A 277 1.13 -18.12 -4.06
C SER A 277 0.96 -16.61 -3.95
N THR A 278 0.23 -16.15 -2.93
CA THR A 278 0.05 -14.73 -2.60
C THR A 278 1.39 -14.04 -2.33
N LEU A 279 2.27 -14.66 -1.54
CA LEU A 279 3.61 -14.11 -1.25
C LEU A 279 4.50 -14.03 -2.49
N ILE A 280 4.44 -15.03 -3.38
CA ILE A 280 5.18 -15.00 -4.64
C ILE A 280 4.69 -13.85 -5.51
N VAL A 281 3.37 -13.66 -5.64
CA VAL A 281 2.79 -12.55 -6.39
C VAL A 281 3.25 -11.21 -5.82
N LEU A 282 3.16 -11.01 -4.50
CA LEU A 282 3.64 -9.79 -3.83
C LEU A 282 5.13 -9.53 -4.10
N LYS A 283 5.96 -10.58 -4.21
CA LYS A 283 7.41 -10.42 -4.41
C LYS A 283 7.81 -10.23 -5.88
N THR A 284 6.99 -10.68 -6.84
CA THR A 284 7.38 -10.79 -8.25
C THR A 284 6.62 -9.87 -9.22
N VAL A 285 5.41 -9.44 -8.86
CA VAL A 285 4.55 -8.63 -9.72
C VAL A 285 4.59 -7.16 -9.31
N THR A 286 4.46 -6.24 -10.27
CA THR A 286 4.41 -4.79 -10.04
C THR A 286 3.06 -4.16 -10.37
N GLN A 287 2.16 -4.89 -11.04
CA GLN A 287 0.82 -4.41 -11.42
C GLN A 287 -0.03 -4.17 -10.17
N VAL A 288 -0.56 -2.96 -10.03
CA VAL A 288 -1.27 -2.50 -8.82
C VAL A 288 -2.52 -3.35 -8.53
N ASP A 289 -3.29 -3.71 -9.56
CA ASP A 289 -4.53 -4.49 -9.40
C ASP A 289 -4.26 -5.91 -8.87
N TYR A 290 -3.11 -6.49 -9.21
CA TYR A 290 -2.70 -7.82 -8.76
C TYR A 290 -2.19 -7.75 -7.32
N LEU A 291 -1.39 -6.73 -7.02
CA LEU A 291 -0.89 -6.48 -5.67
C LEU A 291 -2.03 -6.19 -4.69
N ALA A 292 -3.03 -5.40 -5.09
CA ALA A 292 -4.20 -5.13 -4.27
C ALA A 292 -4.96 -6.43 -3.93
N GLN A 293 -5.26 -7.26 -4.94
CA GLN A 293 -5.89 -8.57 -4.72
C GLN A 293 -5.03 -9.51 -3.86
N ALA A 294 -3.71 -9.48 -4.02
CA ALA A 294 -2.81 -10.26 -3.19
C ALA A 294 -2.84 -9.81 -1.72
N PHE A 295 -2.85 -8.51 -1.45
CA PHE A 295 -3.02 -8.01 -0.08
C PHE A 295 -4.38 -8.34 0.51
N ASP A 296 -5.46 -8.29 -0.27
CA ASP A 296 -6.79 -8.68 0.19
C ASP A 296 -6.87 -10.19 0.53
N SER A 297 -6.25 -11.04 -0.30
CA SER A 297 -6.11 -12.47 -0.02
C SER A 297 -5.31 -12.71 1.26
N LEU A 298 -4.15 -12.07 1.38
CA LEU A 298 -3.30 -12.18 2.58
C LEU A 298 -4.05 -11.75 3.83
N ARG A 299 -4.70 -10.58 3.81
CA ARG A 299 -5.49 -10.06 4.94
C ARG A 299 -6.61 -11.01 5.33
N THR A 300 -7.25 -11.67 4.36
CA THR A 300 -8.29 -12.67 4.62
C THR A 300 -7.71 -13.89 5.34
N ASP A 301 -6.57 -14.38 4.87
CA ASP A 301 -5.86 -15.52 5.47
C ASP A 301 -5.35 -15.21 6.89
N LEU A 302 -4.85 -13.99 7.15
CA LEU A 302 -4.33 -13.58 8.46
C LEU A 302 -5.40 -13.41 9.56
N LYS A 303 -6.69 -13.58 9.23
CA LYS A 303 -7.76 -13.64 10.24
C LYS A 303 -7.76 -14.96 11.01
N THR A 304 -7.13 -16.01 10.50
CA THR A 304 -7.05 -17.32 11.17
C THR A 304 -5.67 -17.50 11.81
N ASP A 305 -5.60 -18.31 12.87
CA ASP A 305 -4.33 -18.60 13.52
C ASP A 305 -3.39 -19.42 12.64
N GLU A 306 -3.94 -20.28 11.76
CA GLU A 306 -3.17 -20.98 10.73
C GLU A 306 -2.46 -19.99 9.79
N GLY A 307 -3.17 -18.95 9.33
CA GLY A 307 -2.58 -17.92 8.47
C GLY A 307 -1.48 -17.13 9.16
N LYS A 308 -1.66 -16.82 10.46
CA LYS A 308 -0.63 -16.17 11.27
C LYS A 308 0.59 -17.07 11.47
N ALA A 309 0.39 -18.37 11.66
CA ALA A 309 1.49 -19.34 11.73
C ALA A 309 2.27 -19.40 10.40
N LEU A 310 1.56 -19.49 9.26
CA LEU A 310 2.18 -19.44 7.93
C LEU A 310 2.93 -18.13 7.67
N PHE A 311 2.41 -17.00 8.18
CA PHE A 311 3.08 -15.69 8.08
C PHE A 311 4.49 -15.73 8.70
N LEU A 312 4.60 -16.37 9.86
CA LEU A 312 5.85 -16.54 10.61
C LEU A 312 6.75 -17.60 9.97
N GLU A 313 6.20 -18.76 9.61
CA GLU A 313 6.92 -19.87 8.96
C GLU A 313 7.62 -19.39 7.68
N TYR A 314 6.91 -18.63 6.84
CA TYR A 314 7.43 -18.11 5.58
C TYR A 314 8.11 -16.75 5.72
N GLN A 315 8.34 -16.24 6.94
CA GLN A 315 9.07 -15.01 7.22
C GLN A 315 8.55 -13.82 6.40
N CYS A 316 7.25 -13.52 6.48
CA CYS A 316 6.61 -12.58 5.54
C CYS A 316 7.02 -11.11 5.69
N VAL A 317 7.53 -10.70 6.86
CA VAL A 317 7.85 -9.29 7.18
C VAL A 317 8.64 -8.57 6.06
N PRO A 318 9.77 -9.08 5.55
CA PRO A 318 10.53 -8.41 4.50
C PRO A 318 9.77 -8.22 3.18
N ILE A 319 8.83 -9.11 2.85
CA ILE A 319 7.98 -8.94 1.65
C ILE A 319 7.06 -7.75 1.87
N ILE A 320 6.39 -7.68 3.02
CA ILE A 320 5.46 -6.59 3.31
C ILE A 320 6.20 -5.25 3.37
N LEU A 321 7.38 -5.21 3.99
CA LEU A 321 8.24 -4.01 4.04
C LEU A 321 8.57 -3.46 2.65
N SER A 322 8.76 -4.33 1.64
CA SER A 322 9.07 -3.89 0.27
C SER A 322 7.94 -3.08 -0.41
N HIS A 323 6.73 -3.13 0.15
CA HIS A 323 5.53 -2.42 -0.30
C HIS A 323 5.14 -1.24 0.59
N LEU A 324 5.84 -1.00 1.70
CA LEU A 324 5.64 0.16 2.56
C LEU A 324 6.26 1.42 1.94
N LYS A 325 5.67 1.89 0.84
CA LYS A 325 6.15 3.04 0.05
C LYS A 325 5.09 4.13 -0.06
N VAL A 326 5.50 5.38 0.19
CA VAL A 326 4.61 6.56 0.12
C VAL A 326 4.07 6.82 -1.29
N SER A 327 4.77 6.36 -2.33
CA SER A 327 4.37 6.50 -3.73
C SER A 327 3.04 5.82 -4.07
N SER A 328 2.62 4.82 -3.29
CA SER A 328 1.41 4.02 -3.55
C SER A 328 0.57 3.91 -2.27
N ARG A 329 -0.17 4.98 -1.92
CA ARG A 329 -0.96 5.07 -0.68
C ARG A 329 -1.94 3.92 -0.47
N GLY A 330 -2.65 3.49 -1.52
CA GLY A 330 -3.58 2.36 -1.43
C GLY A 330 -2.88 1.06 -1.00
N LEU A 331 -1.79 0.70 -1.69
CA LEU A 331 -0.99 -0.49 -1.35
C LEU A 331 -0.30 -0.36 0.00
N LEU A 332 0.17 0.84 0.37
CA LEU A 332 0.75 1.12 1.69
C LEU A 332 -0.28 0.84 2.80
N SER A 333 -1.52 1.31 2.65
CA SER A 333 -2.60 1.02 3.60
C SER A 333 -2.87 -0.48 3.68
N SER A 334 -3.02 -1.17 2.52
CA SER A 334 -3.29 -2.61 2.50
C SER A 334 -2.16 -3.45 3.13
N ALA A 335 -0.90 -3.05 2.92
CA ALA A 335 0.26 -3.69 3.54
C ALA A 335 0.26 -3.51 5.07
N LEU A 336 -0.06 -2.31 5.56
CA LEU A 336 -0.21 -2.05 7.00
C LEU A 336 -1.38 -2.82 7.60
N ASP A 337 -2.49 -2.96 6.89
CA ASP A 337 -3.63 -3.76 7.34
C ASP A 337 -3.24 -5.24 7.54
N GLY A 338 -2.40 -5.79 6.67
CA GLY A 338 -1.81 -7.12 6.85
C GLY A 338 -0.96 -7.24 8.12
N LEU A 339 -0.06 -6.26 8.36
CA LEU A 339 0.74 -6.25 9.59
C LEU A 339 -0.12 -6.08 10.85
N LEU A 340 -1.19 -5.29 10.78
CA LEU A 340 -2.10 -5.10 11.90
C LEU A 340 -2.87 -6.37 12.25
N GLN A 341 -3.22 -7.22 11.27
CA GLN A 341 -3.84 -8.52 11.58
C GLN A 341 -2.92 -9.39 12.46
N MET A 342 -1.61 -9.32 12.27
CA MET A 342 -0.63 -10.02 13.13
C MET A 342 -0.55 -9.46 14.55
N THR A 343 -1.11 -8.28 14.80
CA THR A 343 -1.15 -7.66 16.14
C THR A 343 -2.42 -7.98 16.94
N THR A 344 -3.39 -8.65 16.32
CA THR A 344 -4.62 -9.13 16.97
C THR A 344 -4.29 -10.25 17.97
N GLU A 345 -5.06 -10.34 19.05
CA GLU A 345 -4.81 -11.29 20.14
C GLU A 345 -4.69 -12.73 19.62
N SER A 346 -3.51 -13.33 19.82
CA SER A 346 -3.15 -14.70 19.44
C SER A 346 -1.73 -15.02 19.91
N ASP A 347 -1.36 -16.30 19.95
CA ASP A 347 0.00 -16.75 20.31
C ASP A 347 1.08 -16.31 19.30
N SER A 348 0.66 -15.85 18.12
CA SER A 348 1.55 -15.38 17.06
C SER A 348 2.05 -13.95 17.27
N VAL A 349 1.46 -13.16 18.18
CA VAL A 349 1.81 -11.74 18.37
C VAL A 349 3.26 -11.57 18.79
N GLN A 350 3.72 -12.35 19.79
CA GLN A 350 5.08 -12.22 20.31
C GLN A 350 6.15 -12.61 19.27
N PRO A 351 6.05 -13.79 18.60
CA PRO A 351 6.95 -14.12 17.49
C PRO A 351 6.92 -13.11 16.34
N PHE A 352 5.76 -12.51 16.06
CA PHE A 352 5.64 -11.46 15.05
C PHE A 352 6.41 -10.19 15.45
N LEU A 353 6.25 -9.72 16.69
CA LEU A 353 6.99 -8.55 17.17
C LEU A 353 8.50 -8.80 17.18
N GLU A 354 8.94 -10.01 17.50
CA GLU A 354 10.34 -10.43 17.37
C GLU A 354 10.80 -10.40 15.91
N ALA A 355 9.99 -10.91 14.97
CA ALA A 355 10.27 -10.83 13.54
C ALA A 355 10.34 -9.38 13.02
N CYS A 356 9.64 -8.43 13.64
CA CYS A 356 9.73 -6.99 13.34
C CYS A 356 10.90 -6.28 14.05
N SER A 357 11.56 -6.92 15.02
CA SER A 357 12.61 -6.31 15.86
C SER A 357 13.98 -6.33 15.18
N ASN A 358 14.09 -5.74 13.98
CA ASN A 358 15.31 -5.67 13.16
C ASN A 358 15.50 -4.28 12.51
N GLU A 359 16.68 -4.01 11.94
CA GLU A 359 16.96 -2.69 11.37
C GLU A 359 16.10 -2.37 10.16
N SER A 360 15.90 -3.34 9.26
CA SER A 360 15.08 -3.16 8.06
C SER A 360 13.68 -2.61 8.37
N PHE A 361 13.03 -3.16 9.38
CA PHE A 361 11.70 -2.71 9.82
C PHE A 361 11.75 -1.26 10.31
N PHE A 362 12.65 -0.97 11.27
CA PHE A 362 12.75 0.35 11.89
C PHE A 362 13.21 1.44 10.92
N ARG A 363 14.13 1.10 10.01
CA ARG A 363 14.55 1.94 8.89
C ARG A 363 13.37 2.29 7.99
N THR A 364 12.53 1.30 7.66
CA THR A 364 11.34 1.51 6.83
C THR A 364 10.34 2.43 7.53
N CYS A 365 10.06 2.21 8.82
CA CYS A 365 9.20 3.12 9.61
C CYS A 365 9.76 4.54 9.66
N SER A 366 11.08 4.70 9.81
CA SER A 366 11.76 6.01 9.84
C SER A 366 11.62 6.74 8.51
N LEU A 367 11.78 6.02 7.39
CA LEU A 367 11.55 6.58 6.05
C LEU A 367 10.11 7.01 5.83
N LEU A 368 9.13 6.23 6.32
CA LEU A 368 7.72 6.61 6.26
C LEU A 368 7.45 7.88 7.06
N LEU A 369 7.81 7.91 8.35
CA LEU A 369 7.51 9.03 9.25
C LEU A 369 8.16 10.36 8.82
N ARG A 370 9.27 10.32 8.09
CA ARG A 370 9.88 11.53 7.50
C ARG A 370 9.05 12.14 6.38
N SER A 371 8.09 11.42 5.81
CA SER A 371 7.29 11.92 4.70
C SER A 371 6.14 12.79 5.17
N SER A 372 6.16 14.07 4.78
CA SER A 372 5.08 15.03 5.04
C SER A 372 3.74 14.74 4.33
N LYS A 373 3.67 13.67 3.53
CA LYS A 373 2.52 13.31 2.69
C LYS A 373 1.69 12.15 3.25
N LEU A 374 2.02 11.62 4.44
CA LEU A 374 1.25 10.56 5.08
C LEU A 374 -0.04 11.12 5.65
N ASP A 375 -1.16 10.47 5.34
CA ASP A 375 -2.44 10.78 5.97
C ASP A 375 -2.48 10.24 7.41
N THR A 376 -3.40 10.82 8.20
CA THR A 376 -3.57 10.49 9.62
C THR A 376 -3.92 9.01 9.83
N GLN A 377 -4.71 8.40 8.96
CA GLN A 377 -5.12 7.00 9.11
C GLN A 377 -3.94 6.04 8.94
N ILE A 378 -3.06 6.29 7.97
CA ILE A 378 -1.83 5.52 7.78
C ILE A 378 -0.88 5.70 8.97
N LEU A 379 -0.77 6.93 9.50
CA LEU A 379 0.02 7.22 10.71
C LEU A 379 -0.51 6.44 11.91
N GLU A 380 -1.82 6.41 12.13
CA GLU A 380 -2.45 5.62 13.19
C GLU A 380 -2.10 4.13 13.09
N LYS A 381 -2.27 3.53 11.91
CA LYS A 381 -1.93 2.12 11.66
C LYS A 381 -0.46 1.82 11.97
N LEU A 382 0.45 2.68 11.53
CA LEU A 382 1.88 2.54 11.79
C LEU A 382 2.20 2.69 13.29
N CYS A 383 1.59 3.67 13.95
CA CYS A 383 1.78 3.95 15.37
C CYS A 383 1.28 2.82 16.27
N VAL A 384 0.22 2.09 15.90
CA VAL A 384 -0.21 0.90 16.66
C VAL A 384 0.89 -0.16 16.71
N ILE A 385 1.55 -0.44 15.58
CA ILE A 385 2.62 -1.43 15.52
C ILE A 385 3.86 -0.94 16.30
N LEU A 386 4.24 0.33 16.12
CA LEU A 386 5.35 0.95 16.86
C LEU A 386 5.06 1.00 18.37
N GLN A 387 3.81 1.20 18.78
CA GLN A 387 3.38 1.18 20.17
C GLN A 387 3.61 -0.19 20.80
N LYS A 388 3.28 -1.29 20.12
CA LYS A 388 3.61 -2.64 20.59
C LYS A 388 5.13 -2.88 20.64
N LEU A 389 5.87 -2.48 19.60
CA LEU A 389 7.32 -2.64 19.55
C LEU A 389 8.06 -1.83 20.63
N SER A 390 7.52 -0.67 21.03
CA SER A 390 8.12 0.19 22.07
C SER A 390 8.12 -0.45 23.46
N ARG A 391 7.25 -1.45 23.71
CA ARG A 391 7.20 -2.20 24.97
C ARG A 391 8.39 -3.16 25.12
N ILE A 392 9.03 -3.55 24.02
CA ILE A 392 10.15 -4.49 24.02
C ILE A 392 11.42 -3.73 24.39
N LYS A 393 12.02 -4.05 25.54
CA LYS A 393 13.18 -3.31 26.09
C LYS A 393 14.39 -3.30 25.14
N SER A 394 14.65 -4.39 24.43
CA SER A 394 15.77 -4.48 23.47
C SER A 394 15.60 -3.54 22.26
N ASN A 395 14.36 -3.16 21.92
CA ASN A 395 14.09 -2.30 20.76
C ASN A 395 14.36 -0.82 21.02
N LYS A 396 14.57 -0.38 22.27
CA LYS A 396 14.86 1.02 22.59
C LYS A 396 16.04 1.57 21.76
N LYS A 397 17.10 0.77 21.61
CA LYS A 397 18.27 1.12 20.78
C LYS A 397 17.92 1.31 19.31
N MET A 398 16.95 0.56 18.77
CA MET A 398 16.49 0.73 17.39
C MET A 398 15.68 2.02 17.21
N PHE A 399 14.82 2.38 18.20
CA PHE A 399 14.12 3.68 18.21
C PHE A 399 15.09 4.86 18.26
N GLU A 400 16.21 4.72 18.96
CA GLU A 400 17.29 5.70 19.03
C GLU A 400 18.07 5.78 17.71
N MET A 401 18.56 4.63 17.22
CA MET A 401 19.39 4.52 16.02
C MET A 401 18.72 5.08 14.76
N PHE A 402 17.40 4.89 14.63
CA PHE A 402 16.63 5.40 13.49
C PHE A 402 15.90 6.72 13.76
N THR A 403 16.24 7.39 14.87
CA THR A 403 15.69 8.69 15.32
C THR A 403 14.16 8.74 15.39
N LEU A 404 13.51 7.58 15.53
CA LEU A 404 12.06 7.46 15.60
C LEU A 404 11.49 8.17 16.82
N HIS A 405 12.20 8.13 17.95
CA HIS A 405 11.80 8.80 19.18
C HIS A 405 11.61 10.33 18.98
N GLN A 406 12.52 10.99 18.26
CA GLN A 406 12.42 12.43 17.94
C GLN A 406 11.27 12.69 16.98
N MET A 407 11.10 11.87 15.93
CA MET A 407 9.99 12.02 14.98
C MET A 407 8.63 11.87 15.67
N ILE A 408 8.52 10.93 16.61
CA ILE A 408 7.29 10.67 17.37
C ILE A 408 7.00 11.82 18.34
N GLN A 409 8.03 12.41 18.96
CA GLN A 409 7.87 13.62 19.79
C GLN A 409 7.37 14.81 18.97
N GLU A 410 7.92 15.03 17.78
CA GLU A 410 7.49 16.10 16.88
C GLU A 410 6.08 15.87 16.35
N LEU A 411 5.77 14.62 15.96
CA LEU A 411 4.42 14.23 15.55
C LEU A 411 3.41 14.45 16.68
N HIS A 412 3.76 14.10 17.93
CA HIS A 412 2.91 14.35 19.09
C HIS A 412 2.65 15.85 19.34
N ARG A 413 3.63 16.72 19.05
CA ARG A 413 3.48 18.18 19.20
C ARG A 413 2.60 18.82 18.13
N THR A 414 2.62 18.26 16.92
CA THR A 414 1.97 18.85 15.74
C THR A 414 0.62 18.23 15.41
N THR A 415 0.28 17.07 15.99
CA THR A 415 -1.01 16.39 15.77
C THR A 415 -2.15 17.13 16.45
N SER A 416 -3.27 17.32 15.74
CA SER A 416 -4.50 17.89 16.31
C SER A 416 -5.02 17.02 17.47
N PRO A 417 -5.44 17.62 18.61
CA PRO A 417 -6.09 16.90 19.70
C PRO A 417 -7.31 16.08 19.28
N ASP A 418 -7.97 16.44 18.18
CA ASP A 418 -9.15 15.73 17.65
C ASP A 418 -8.81 14.32 17.16
N HIS A 419 -7.54 14.03 16.85
CA HIS A 419 -7.06 12.69 16.48
C HIS A 419 -6.73 11.86 17.72
N VAL A 420 -7.76 11.59 18.52
CA VAL A 420 -7.64 10.95 19.85
C VAL A 420 -6.88 9.61 19.78
N PHE A 421 -7.17 8.77 18.79
CA PHE A 421 -6.54 7.45 18.68
C PHE A 421 -5.04 7.55 18.36
N LEU A 422 -4.66 8.44 17.43
CA LEU A 422 -3.25 8.74 17.16
C LEU A 422 -2.55 9.26 18.41
N CYS A 423 -3.14 10.24 19.09
CA CYS A 423 -2.59 10.83 20.32
C CYS A 423 -2.37 9.78 21.42
N ILE A 424 -3.30 8.85 21.62
CA ILE A 424 -3.16 7.75 22.60
C ILE A 424 -1.95 6.86 22.28
N ASN A 425 -1.79 6.49 21.01
CA ASN A 425 -0.66 5.64 20.58
C ASN A 425 0.68 6.37 20.73
N LEU A 426 0.75 7.64 20.33
CA LEU A 426 1.96 8.46 20.48
C LEU A 426 2.36 8.62 21.95
N ASN A 427 1.41 8.94 22.83
CA ASN A 427 1.65 9.02 24.27
C ASN A 427 2.16 7.69 24.85
N SER A 428 1.54 6.58 24.46
CA SER A 428 1.95 5.24 24.89
C SER A 428 3.39 4.92 24.46
N ILE A 429 3.77 5.27 23.22
CA ILE A 429 5.15 5.07 22.75
C ILE A 429 6.13 5.90 23.58
N LEU A 430 5.86 7.19 23.77
CA LEU A 430 6.72 8.09 24.55
C LEU A 430 6.87 7.62 26.01
N LEU A 431 5.79 7.13 26.61
CA LEU A 431 5.81 6.56 27.95
C LEU A 431 6.71 5.31 28.02
N ASN A 432 6.54 4.36 27.09
CA ASN A 432 7.33 3.11 27.07
C ASN A 432 8.83 3.38 26.83
N LEU A 433 9.15 4.41 26.05
CA LEU A 433 10.53 4.85 25.82
C LEU A 433 11.12 5.63 27.00
N GLY A 434 10.30 6.08 27.96
CA GLY A 434 10.75 6.89 29.11
C GLY A 434 10.95 8.38 28.76
N LEU A 435 10.29 8.85 27.70
CA LEU A 435 10.42 10.20 27.15
C LEU A 435 9.20 11.09 27.43
N SER A 436 8.18 10.56 28.13
CA SER A 436 7.09 11.38 28.63
C SER A 436 7.64 12.38 29.66
N ARG A 437 7.38 13.67 29.46
CA ARG A 437 7.58 14.64 30.55
C ARG A 437 6.70 14.18 31.71
N SER A 438 7.32 13.87 32.83
CA SER A 438 6.65 13.89 34.12
C SER A 438 6.09 15.30 34.30
N ASN A 439 4.80 15.49 34.04
CA ASN A 439 4.04 16.53 34.74
C ASN A 439 3.94 16.07 36.19
N SER A 440 5.04 16.18 36.94
CA SER A 440 4.97 16.23 38.39
C SER A 440 4.26 17.52 38.75
N LEU A 441 2.93 17.44 38.89
CA LEU A 441 2.21 18.24 39.87
C LEU A 441 2.74 17.83 41.25
N THR A 442 3.95 18.26 41.60
CA THR A 442 4.24 18.60 42.98
C THR A 442 3.66 19.99 43.16
N SER A 443 2.43 20.01 43.64
CA SER A 443 1.77 21.21 44.16
C SER A 443 2.73 21.94 45.08
N SER A 444 3.20 23.10 44.64
CA SER A 444 3.70 24.15 45.51
C SER A 444 2.54 24.62 46.39
N LEU A 445 2.25 23.89 47.47
CA LEU A 445 1.67 24.49 48.67
C LEU A 445 2.82 25.09 49.48
N SER A 446 3.29 26.23 49.01
CA SER A 446 3.85 27.26 49.86
C SER A 446 2.67 27.95 50.55
N THR A 447 2.25 27.43 51.70
CA THR A 447 1.45 28.20 52.66
C THR A 447 2.39 29.08 53.47
N SER A 448 2.55 30.31 53.00
CA SER A 448 2.84 31.46 53.83
C SER A 448 1.52 32.20 54.04
N HIS A 449 0.90 32.02 55.21
CA HIS A 449 0.26 33.07 56.02
C HIS A 449 -0.25 32.47 57.33
#